data_AF-A0A519VTH3-F1
#
_entry.id   AF-A0A519VTH3-F1
#
_cell.length_a   1.000
_cell.length_b   1.000
_cell.length_c   1.000
_cell.angle_alpha   90.00
_cell.angle_beta   90.00
_cell.angle_gamma   90.00
#
_symmetry.space_group_name_H-M   'P 1'
#
loop_
_entity.id
_entity.type
_entity.pdbx_description
1 polymer ?
#
loop_
_entity_poly.entity_id
_entity_poly.type
_entity_poly.pdbx_seq_one_letter_code
_entity_poly.pdbx_strand_id
1 'polypeptide(L)'
;ATDNLKAVSDLLYMLDAVREQYAIPTQACVLSHVTTTLQLIEQGAPVDLTFQSIGGTEATNKSFGVSLSLLQEAHEATLSLKRGTLGQDVMYFETGQGSALSAQAHHGLDQQTCEARAYAVARRFRPLLVNTVVGFIGPEYLYDGKQIIRAALEDHFCGKLLGLPMGVDVCYTNHAEADQDDMDTLLTVLGVAGCNYIMGIPGADDIMLGYQSTSFHDALYVRRVLGLRPAPEFAAWLAQQGIFDENGRQLPASAMAGRLGGLPATFSP
;
A
#
# COMPACT_ATOMS: atom_id res chain seq x y z
N ALA A 1 13.90 10.53 3.15
CA ALA A 1 13.90 10.36 1.68
C ALA A 1 13.49 11.68 1.02
N THR A 2 13.89 11.96 -0.23
CA THR A 2 13.46 13.16 -0.97
C THR A 2 12.58 12.78 -2.15
N ASP A 3 11.46 13.49 -2.34
CA ASP A 3 10.64 13.41 -3.55
C ASP A 3 11.35 14.16 -4.69
N ASN A 4 12.40 13.52 -5.21
CA ASN A 4 13.24 14.02 -6.29
C ASN A 4 12.92 13.23 -7.55
N LEU A 5 12.51 13.93 -8.62
CA LEU A 5 12.14 13.34 -9.90
C LEU A 5 13.15 12.32 -10.42
N LYS A 6 14.46 12.62 -10.33
CA LYS A 6 15.52 11.69 -10.76
C LYS A 6 15.54 10.44 -9.88
N ALA A 7 15.47 10.59 -8.56
CA ALA A 7 15.50 9.46 -7.64
C ALA A 7 14.28 8.55 -7.83
N VAL A 8 13.09 9.14 -8.02
CA VAL A 8 11.85 8.38 -8.31
C VAL A 8 11.97 7.66 -9.65
N SER A 9 12.52 8.31 -10.68
CA SER A 9 12.80 7.68 -11.98
C SER A 9 13.74 6.48 -11.85
N ASP A 10 14.90 6.67 -11.21
CA ASP A 10 15.90 5.61 -11.00
C ASP A 10 15.27 4.39 -10.28
N LEU A 11 14.44 4.63 -9.26
CA LEU A 11 13.72 3.58 -8.54
C LEU A 11 12.68 2.85 -9.41
N LEU A 12 11.90 3.58 -10.23
CA LEU A 12 10.92 2.97 -11.12
C LEU A 12 11.59 2.04 -12.14
N TYR A 13 12.67 2.49 -12.80
CA TYR A 13 13.41 1.67 -13.75
C TYR A 13 14.07 0.46 -13.08
N MET A 14 14.62 0.63 -11.87
CA MET A 14 15.17 -0.48 -11.10
C MET A 14 14.11 -1.54 -10.78
N LEU A 15 12.95 -1.11 -10.27
CA LEU A 15 11.84 -2.02 -9.94
C LEU A 15 11.29 -2.73 -11.19
N ASP A 16 11.13 -2.00 -12.29
CA ASP A 16 10.65 -2.56 -13.55
C ASP A 16 11.64 -3.60 -14.10
N ALA A 17 12.95 -3.33 -14.07
CA ALA A 17 13.95 -4.30 -14.50
C ALA A 17 13.96 -5.57 -13.66
N VAL A 18 13.78 -5.48 -12.33
CA VAL A 18 13.63 -6.67 -11.47
C VAL A 18 12.37 -7.44 -11.83
N ARG A 19 11.24 -6.75 -12.01
CA ARG A 19 9.96 -7.36 -12.40
C ARG A 19 10.09 -8.09 -13.74
N GLU A 20 10.71 -7.48 -14.75
CA GLU A 20 10.91 -8.06 -16.07
C GLU A 20 11.91 -9.22 -16.06
N GLN A 21 13.08 -9.03 -15.44
CA GLN A 21 14.14 -10.05 -15.36
C GLN A 21 13.63 -11.36 -14.77
N TYR A 22 12.80 -11.27 -13.72
CA TYR A 22 12.25 -12.44 -13.03
C TYR A 22 10.83 -12.79 -13.46
N ALA A 23 10.26 -12.09 -14.44
CA ALA A 23 8.89 -12.24 -14.91
C ALA A 23 7.87 -12.27 -13.74
N ILE A 24 8.04 -11.36 -12.78
CA ILE A 24 7.21 -11.30 -11.57
C ILE A 24 5.82 -10.75 -11.95
N PRO A 25 4.72 -11.48 -11.71
CA PRO A 25 3.37 -11.02 -12.03
C PRO A 25 2.86 -10.07 -10.94
N THR A 26 3.41 -8.86 -10.91
CA THR A 26 3.07 -7.79 -9.97
C THR A 26 3.12 -6.43 -10.67
N GLN A 27 2.70 -5.39 -9.95
CA GLN A 27 2.89 -3.99 -10.32
C GLN A 27 3.99 -3.39 -9.46
N ALA A 28 4.70 -2.39 -9.99
CA ALA A 28 5.61 -1.53 -9.26
C ALA A 28 4.99 -0.15 -9.00
N CYS A 29 5.31 0.43 -7.84
CA CYS A 29 4.92 1.78 -7.48
C CYS A 29 6.00 2.41 -6.62
N VAL A 30 6.30 3.69 -6.85
CA VAL A 30 7.09 4.52 -5.95
C VAL A 30 6.15 5.58 -5.40
N LEU A 31 6.01 5.62 -4.07
CA LEU A 31 5.06 6.48 -3.37
C LEU A 31 5.62 7.91 -3.31
N SER A 32 5.45 8.66 -4.39
CA SER A 32 5.76 10.10 -4.51
C SER A 32 4.49 10.92 -4.65
N HIS A 33 4.59 12.25 -4.60
CA HIS A 33 3.45 13.10 -4.95
C HIS A 33 3.01 12.86 -6.40
N VAL A 34 1.70 12.87 -6.65
CA VAL A 34 1.10 12.55 -7.96
C VAL A 34 1.65 13.40 -9.12
N THR A 35 2.05 14.65 -8.84
CA THR A 35 2.66 15.54 -9.85
C THR A 35 4.04 15.05 -10.30
N THR A 36 4.82 14.44 -9.40
CA THR A 36 6.10 13.82 -9.76
C THR A 36 5.86 12.65 -10.71
N THR A 37 4.87 11.80 -10.39
CA THR A 37 4.49 10.67 -11.24
C THR A 37 4.00 11.12 -12.62
N LEU A 38 3.20 12.18 -12.70
CA LEU A 38 2.77 12.76 -13.98
C LEU A 38 3.94 13.19 -14.86
N GLN A 39 4.91 13.91 -14.30
CA GLN A 39 6.13 14.31 -15.03
C GLN A 39 6.93 13.10 -15.52
N LEU A 40 6.94 12.00 -14.77
CA LEU A 40 7.63 10.77 -15.16
C LEU A 40 6.88 10.02 -16.26
N ILE A 41 5.54 10.02 -16.23
CA ILE A 41 4.72 9.48 -17.32
C ILE A 41 4.97 10.25 -18.62
N GLU A 42 5.05 11.58 -18.56
CA GLU A 42 5.40 12.42 -19.72
C GLU A 42 6.78 12.08 -20.30
N GLN A 43 7.71 11.65 -19.44
CA GLN A 43 9.06 11.20 -19.83
C GLN A 43 9.12 9.72 -20.26
N GLY A 44 7.99 9.01 -20.27
CA GLY A 44 7.91 7.61 -20.66
C GLY A 44 8.41 6.61 -19.62
N ALA A 45 8.48 7.00 -18.34
CA ALA A 45 8.89 6.11 -17.26
C ALA A 45 7.90 4.93 -17.07
N PRO A 46 8.36 3.76 -16.60
CA PRO A 46 7.55 2.56 -16.46
C PRO A 46 6.67 2.59 -15.20
N VAL A 47 5.63 3.45 -15.20
CA VAL A 47 4.68 3.56 -14.10
C VAL A 47 3.55 2.53 -14.26
N ASP A 48 3.47 1.55 -13.35
CA ASP A 48 2.32 0.61 -13.32
C ASP A 48 1.14 1.19 -12.53
N LEU A 49 1.41 1.82 -11.38
CA LEU A 49 0.40 2.44 -10.51
C LEU A 49 0.79 3.87 -10.15
N THR A 50 -0.20 4.75 -10.11
CA THR A 50 -0.03 6.11 -9.59
C THR A 50 -0.56 6.20 -8.17
N PHE A 51 0.35 6.55 -7.26
CA PHE A 51 0.07 6.74 -5.84
C PHE A 51 -0.38 8.17 -5.53
N GLN A 52 -1.26 8.31 -4.54
CA GLN A 52 -1.50 9.59 -3.87
C GLN A 52 -2.19 9.41 -2.51
N SER A 53 -1.74 10.15 -1.49
CA SER A 53 -2.50 10.31 -0.25
C SER A 53 -3.70 11.24 -0.49
N ILE A 54 -4.89 10.85 -0.01
CA ILE A 54 -6.15 11.60 -0.19
C ILE A 54 -6.88 11.80 1.14
N GLY A 55 -7.75 12.81 1.20
CA GLY A 55 -8.58 13.11 2.36
C GLY A 55 -10.06 13.28 2.04
N GLY A 56 -10.89 13.31 3.08
CA GLY A 56 -12.35 13.37 2.96
C GLY A 56 -12.95 14.76 2.71
N THR A 57 -12.14 15.82 2.73
CA THR A 57 -12.59 17.19 2.47
C THR A 57 -11.70 17.85 1.41
N GLU A 58 -12.25 18.85 0.72
CA GLU A 58 -11.49 19.61 -0.27
C GLU A 58 -10.29 20.33 0.37
N ALA A 59 -10.47 20.88 1.57
CA ALA A 59 -9.40 21.55 2.30
C ALA A 59 -8.28 20.58 2.72
N THR A 60 -8.60 19.35 3.14
CA THR A 60 -7.58 18.33 3.41
C THR A 60 -6.81 17.98 2.14
N ASN A 61 -7.49 17.70 1.02
CA ASN A 61 -6.82 17.42 -0.25
C ASN A 61 -5.94 18.59 -0.73
N LYS A 62 -6.39 19.84 -0.58
CA LYS A 62 -5.58 21.02 -0.88
C LYS A 62 -4.32 21.11 -0.02
N SER A 63 -4.39 20.72 1.26
CA SER A 63 -3.22 20.68 2.14
C SER A 63 -2.17 19.66 1.69
N PHE A 64 -2.59 18.61 0.98
CA PHE A 64 -1.70 17.65 0.33
C PHE A 64 -1.25 18.09 -1.07
N GLY A 65 -1.69 19.25 -1.57
CA GLY A 65 -1.37 19.73 -2.91
C GLY A 65 -2.20 19.08 -4.03
N VAL A 66 -3.34 18.46 -3.70
CA VAL A 66 -4.15 17.72 -4.69
C VAL A 66 -5.58 18.22 -4.83
N SER A 67 -6.13 17.98 -6.02
CA SER A 67 -7.52 18.24 -6.38
C SER A 67 -8.10 17.05 -7.15
N LEU A 68 -9.42 16.93 -7.20
CA LEU A 68 -10.06 15.84 -7.95
C LEU A 68 -9.76 15.90 -9.45
N SER A 69 -9.52 17.09 -10.01
CA SER A 69 -9.13 17.23 -11.42
C SER A 69 -7.71 16.71 -11.66
N LEU A 70 -6.78 16.97 -10.74
CA LEU A 70 -5.42 16.43 -10.82
C LEU A 70 -5.41 14.90 -10.68
N LEU A 71 -6.25 14.33 -9.80
CA LEU A 71 -6.40 12.89 -9.70
C LEU A 71 -7.00 12.27 -10.98
N GLN A 72 -7.92 12.97 -11.65
CA GLN A 72 -8.48 12.54 -12.93
C GLN A 72 -7.42 12.54 -14.04
N GLU A 73 -6.62 13.60 -14.12
CA GLU A 73 -5.49 13.70 -15.06
C GLU A 73 -4.48 12.57 -14.84
N ALA A 74 -4.09 12.32 -13.59
CA ALA A 74 -3.19 11.25 -13.22
C ALA A 74 -3.74 9.86 -13.60
N HIS A 75 -5.02 9.61 -13.34
CA HIS A 75 -5.68 8.37 -13.72
C HIS A 75 -5.67 8.16 -15.24
N GLU A 76 -6.01 9.18 -16.03
CA GLU A 76 -6.00 9.11 -17.50
C GLU A 76 -4.58 8.96 -18.06
N ALA A 77 -3.60 9.68 -17.52
CA ALA A 77 -2.20 9.59 -17.91
C ALA A 77 -1.65 8.18 -17.65
N THR A 78 -1.94 7.60 -16.48
CA THR A 78 -1.48 6.24 -16.13
C THR A 78 -2.14 5.18 -17.02
N LEU A 79 -3.46 5.31 -17.27
CA LEU A 79 -4.17 4.44 -18.22
C LEU A 79 -3.58 4.50 -19.64
N SER A 80 -3.12 5.67 -20.07
CA SER A 80 -2.56 5.87 -21.41
C SER A 80 -1.30 5.03 -21.68
N LEU A 81 -0.58 4.64 -20.62
CA LEU A 81 0.59 3.77 -20.71
C LEU A 81 0.25 2.32 -21.09
N LYS A 82 -1.01 1.90 -20.88
CA LYS A 82 -1.51 0.55 -21.23
C LYS A 82 -0.67 -0.60 -20.66
N ARG A 83 -0.18 -0.43 -19.43
CA ARG A 83 0.67 -1.42 -18.74
C ARG A 83 -0.10 -2.50 -17.98
N GLY A 84 -1.41 -2.33 -17.79
CA GLY A 84 -2.27 -3.32 -17.13
C GLY A 84 -2.36 -4.64 -17.92
N THR A 85 -2.17 -5.78 -17.24
CA THR A 85 -2.16 -7.12 -17.85
C THR A 85 -3.50 -7.83 -17.78
N LEU A 86 -4.24 -7.68 -16.67
CA LEU A 86 -5.55 -8.30 -16.43
C LEU A 86 -6.71 -7.29 -16.35
N GLY A 87 -6.40 -6.07 -15.93
CA GLY A 87 -7.38 -5.02 -15.67
C GLY A 87 -6.82 -3.64 -16.02
N GLN A 88 -7.59 -2.62 -15.70
CA GLN A 88 -7.28 -1.20 -15.97
C GLN A 88 -7.41 -0.35 -14.70
N ASP A 89 -7.39 -0.98 -13.52
CA ASP A 89 -7.39 -0.25 -12.27
C ASP A 89 -5.94 0.12 -11.96
N VAL A 90 -5.62 1.41 -11.94
CA VAL A 90 -4.23 1.92 -11.98
C VAL A 90 -3.90 2.90 -10.85
N MET A 91 -4.88 3.24 -10.01
CA MET A 91 -4.65 4.13 -8.88
C MET A 91 -4.32 3.34 -7.63
N TYR A 92 -3.42 3.91 -6.83
CA TYR A 92 -3.15 3.49 -5.47
C TYR A 92 -3.40 4.70 -4.55
N PHE A 93 -4.38 4.60 -3.66
CA PHE A 93 -4.65 5.65 -2.68
C PHE A 93 -4.30 5.23 -1.26
N GLU A 94 -3.82 6.21 -0.50
CA GLU A 94 -3.62 6.08 0.93
C GLU A 94 -4.45 7.10 1.69
N THR A 95 -4.98 6.65 2.82
CA THR A 95 -5.95 7.35 3.66
C THR A 95 -5.57 7.15 5.13
N GLY A 96 -6.29 7.77 6.05
CA GLY A 96 -5.97 7.62 7.46
C GLY A 96 -6.76 8.58 8.33
N GLN A 97 -7.33 8.03 9.40
CA GLN A 97 -7.97 8.81 10.44
C GLN A 97 -6.98 9.82 11.03
N GLY A 98 -7.48 11.03 11.29
CA GLY A 98 -6.69 12.14 11.84
C GLY A 98 -6.20 13.11 10.78
N SER A 99 -6.04 12.68 9.52
CA SER A 99 -5.56 13.53 8.41
C SER A 99 -6.30 14.87 8.28
N ALA A 100 -7.63 14.84 8.32
CA ALA A 100 -8.45 16.06 8.24
C ALA A 100 -8.36 16.94 9.50
N LEU A 101 -8.13 16.34 10.67
CA LEU A 101 -7.93 17.08 11.91
C LEU A 101 -6.56 17.77 11.91
N SER A 102 -5.49 17.05 11.52
CA SER A 102 -4.14 17.58 11.35
C SER A 102 -4.11 18.79 10.41
N ALA A 103 -4.87 18.71 9.31
CA ALA A 103 -5.00 19.79 8.33
C ALA A 103 -5.95 20.92 8.76
N GLN A 104 -6.54 20.88 9.97
CA GLN A 104 -7.58 21.80 10.45
C GLN A 104 -8.78 21.93 9.47
N ALA A 105 -9.08 20.84 8.78
CA ALA A 105 -9.96 20.78 7.61
C ALA A 105 -11.14 19.79 7.81
N HIS A 106 -11.36 19.33 9.03
CA HIS A 106 -12.46 18.43 9.40
C HIS A 106 -13.84 19.11 9.51
N HIS A 107 -13.90 20.45 9.60
CA HIS A 107 -15.16 21.21 9.72
C HIS A 107 -16.10 20.76 10.87
N GLY A 108 -15.53 20.29 11.98
CA GLY A 108 -16.30 19.80 13.14
C GLY A 108 -16.85 18.37 13.00
N LEU A 109 -16.47 17.66 11.93
CA LEU A 109 -16.75 16.24 11.77
C LEU A 109 -15.74 15.39 12.55
N ASP A 110 -16.18 14.21 12.97
CA ASP A 110 -15.33 13.20 13.56
C ASP A 110 -14.40 12.55 12.51
N GLN A 111 -13.34 11.88 13.00
CA GLN A 111 -12.31 11.26 12.16
C GLN A 111 -12.89 10.20 11.22
N GLN A 112 -13.80 9.34 11.70
CA GLN A 112 -14.39 8.26 10.90
C GLN A 112 -15.23 8.79 9.75
N THR A 113 -16.03 9.84 9.99
CA THR A 113 -16.84 10.47 8.94
C THR A 113 -15.96 11.08 7.85
N CYS A 114 -14.86 11.75 8.22
CA CYS A 114 -13.89 12.26 7.26
C CYS A 114 -13.22 11.12 6.47
N GLU A 115 -12.85 10.04 7.14
CA GLU A 115 -12.18 8.90 6.53
C GLU A 115 -13.09 8.14 5.54
N ALA A 116 -14.35 7.90 5.91
CA ALA A 116 -15.35 7.33 5.00
C ALA A 116 -15.57 8.18 3.73
N ARG A 117 -15.42 9.50 3.82
CA ARG A 117 -15.49 10.40 2.66
C ARG A 117 -14.24 10.30 1.78
N ALA A 118 -13.07 10.02 2.34
CA ALA A 118 -11.86 9.77 1.54
C ALA A 118 -12.04 8.52 0.67
N TYR A 119 -12.69 7.48 1.18
CA TYR A 119 -13.07 6.30 0.38
C TYR A 119 -14.02 6.64 -0.77
N ALA A 120 -14.97 7.55 -0.57
CA ALA A 120 -15.82 8.02 -1.65
C ALA A 120 -15.03 8.76 -2.74
N VAL A 121 -13.96 9.48 -2.39
CA VAL A 121 -13.01 10.06 -3.34
C VAL A 121 -12.29 8.95 -4.10
N ALA A 122 -11.69 7.97 -3.40
CA ALA A 122 -10.98 6.86 -4.02
C ALA A 122 -11.86 6.11 -5.05
N ARG A 123 -13.10 5.79 -4.68
CA ARG A 123 -14.05 5.04 -5.52
C ARG A 123 -14.25 5.66 -6.90
N ARG A 124 -14.17 6.99 -7.02
CA ARG A 124 -14.36 7.70 -8.29
C ARG A 124 -13.28 7.39 -9.33
N PHE A 125 -12.10 6.94 -8.91
CA PHE A 125 -10.92 6.75 -9.77
C PHE A 125 -10.48 5.28 -9.92
N ARG A 126 -11.38 4.33 -9.62
CA ARG A 126 -11.16 2.88 -9.83
C ARG A 126 -9.75 2.39 -9.42
N PRO A 127 -9.40 2.50 -8.14
CA PRO A 127 -8.09 2.11 -7.66
C PRO A 127 -7.91 0.59 -7.69
N LEU A 128 -6.67 0.16 -7.93
CA LEU A 128 -6.25 -1.21 -7.67
C LEU A 128 -6.05 -1.44 -6.16
N LEU A 129 -5.59 -0.40 -5.46
CA LEU A 129 -5.21 -0.45 -4.05
C LEU A 129 -5.76 0.78 -3.32
N VAL A 130 -6.37 0.56 -2.16
CA VAL A 130 -6.66 1.61 -1.18
C VAL A 130 -6.31 1.07 0.19
N ASN A 131 -5.45 1.74 0.95
CA ASN A 131 -5.28 1.43 2.38
C ASN A 131 -5.48 2.65 3.25
N THR A 132 -6.01 2.38 4.43
CA THR A 132 -5.87 3.26 5.58
C THR A 132 -4.51 2.99 6.24
N VAL A 133 -3.92 4.02 6.84
CA VAL A 133 -2.73 3.90 7.68
C VAL A 133 -3.13 4.31 9.09
N VAL A 134 -3.57 3.32 9.86
CA VAL A 134 -4.09 3.52 11.21
C VAL A 134 -2.95 3.34 12.21
N GLY A 135 -2.74 4.31 13.10
CA GLY A 135 -1.67 4.29 14.11
C GLY A 135 -0.39 5.03 13.72
N PHE A 136 -0.28 5.53 12.48
CA PHE A 136 0.92 6.19 11.96
C PHE A 136 1.11 7.64 12.40
N ILE A 137 0.03 8.40 12.63
CA ILE A 137 0.17 9.83 12.95
C ILE A 137 0.61 10.05 14.40
N GLY A 138 0.02 9.30 15.35
CA GLY A 138 0.38 9.37 16.77
C GLY A 138 -0.81 9.30 17.74
N PRO A 139 -0.52 9.30 19.05
CA PRO A 139 -1.50 9.12 20.14
C PRO A 139 -2.57 10.20 20.21
N GLU A 140 -2.32 11.35 19.58
CA GLU A 140 -3.19 12.52 19.63
C GLU A 140 -4.49 12.29 18.83
N TYR A 141 -4.47 11.28 17.96
CA TYR A 141 -5.57 10.85 17.11
C TYR A 141 -6.13 9.50 17.55
N LEU A 142 -5.24 8.55 17.88
CA LEU A 142 -5.54 7.20 18.35
C LEU A 142 -4.51 6.82 19.42
N TYR A 143 -4.93 6.86 20.68
CA TYR A 143 -4.02 6.84 21.82
C TYR A 143 -3.37 5.48 22.09
N ASP A 144 -4.17 4.41 22.05
CA ASP A 144 -3.77 3.06 22.46
C ASP A 144 -4.06 2.01 21.37
N GLY A 145 -3.51 0.80 21.57
CA GLY A 145 -3.73 -0.34 20.68
C GLY A 145 -5.21 -0.65 20.45
N LYS A 146 -6.06 -0.46 21.46
CA LYS A 146 -7.51 -0.67 21.34
C LYS A 146 -8.17 0.32 20.38
N GLN A 147 -7.80 1.59 20.42
CA GLN A 147 -8.29 2.61 19.49
C GLN A 147 -7.79 2.35 18.07
N ILE A 148 -6.52 1.96 17.91
CA ILE A 148 -5.94 1.57 16.62
C ILE A 148 -6.69 0.38 16.03
N ILE A 149 -6.91 -0.70 16.81
CA ILE A 149 -7.66 -1.88 16.36
C ILE A 149 -9.07 -1.50 15.94
N ARG A 150 -9.75 -0.66 16.73
CA ARG A 150 -11.12 -0.23 16.43
C ARG A 150 -11.18 0.56 15.13
N ALA A 151 -10.34 1.58 14.98
CA ALA A 151 -10.31 2.43 13.80
C ALA A 151 -9.99 1.62 12.52
N ALA A 152 -9.01 0.72 12.58
CA ALA A 152 -8.66 -0.14 11.44
C ALA A 152 -9.81 -1.06 11.01
N LEU A 153 -10.59 -1.59 11.95
CA LEU A 153 -11.77 -2.39 11.63
C LEU A 153 -12.91 -1.56 11.03
N GLU A 154 -13.12 -0.33 11.52
CA GLU A 154 -14.10 0.60 10.98
C GLU A 154 -13.74 1.02 9.55
N ASP A 155 -12.48 1.36 9.32
CA ASP A 155 -11.92 1.76 8.04
C ASP A 155 -12.01 0.64 7.01
N HIS A 156 -11.57 -0.56 7.38
CA HIS A 156 -11.69 -1.73 6.53
C HIS A 156 -13.15 -2.00 6.15
N PHE A 157 -14.07 -1.96 7.12
CA PHE A 157 -15.51 -2.15 6.87
C PHE A 157 -16.06 -1.09 5.91
N CYS A 158 -15.82 0.19 6.17
CA CYS A 158 -16.31 1.30 5.36
C CYS A 158 -15.76 1.25 3.92
N GLY A 159 -14.45 0.95 3.75
CA GLY A 159 -13.85 0.78 2.44
C GLY A 159 -14.48 -0.36 1.65
N LYS A 160 -14.68 -1.53 2.28
CA LYS A 160 -15.37 -2.68 1.67
C LYS A 160 -16.83 -2.38 1.33
N LEU A 161 -17.55 -1.71 2.23
CA LEU A 161 -18.94 -1.31 2.02
C LEU A 161 -19.09 -0.40 0.78
N LEU A 162 -18.09 0.43 0.51
CA LEU A 162 -18.02 1.29 -0.67
C LEU A 162 -17.48 0.59 -1.92
N GLY A 163 -17.13 -0.70 -1.83
CA GLY A 163 -16.68 -1.52 -2.95
C GLY A 163 -15.22 -1.33 -3.34
N LEU A 164 -14.36 -0.89 -2.40
CA LEU A 164 -12.94 -0.68 -2.64
C LEU A 164 -12.10 -1.94 -2.36
N PRO A 165 -10.95 -2.12 -3.03
CA PRO A 165 -9.94 -3.12 -2.69
C PRO A 165 -9.17 -2.70 -1.43
N MET A 166 -9.88 -2.70 -0.29
CA MET A 166 -9.42 -2.10 0.96
C MET A 166 -8.37 -2.98 1.67
N GLY A 167 -7.15 -2.46 1.75
CA GLY A 167 -6.08 -2.91 2.62
C GLY A 167 -5.95 -2.06 3.89
N VAL A 168 -5.05 -2.47 4.77
CA VAL A 168 -4.72 -1.72 5.99
C VAL A 168 -3.23 -1.82 6.22
N ASP A 169 -2.56 -0.69 6.42
CA ASP A 169 -1.24 -0.69 7.04
C ASP A 169 -1.41 -0.88 8.55
N VAL A 170 -1.04 -2.07 9.05
CA VAL A 170 -1.18 -2.48 10.44
C VAL A 170 0.03 -1.97 11.18
N CYS A 171 -0.11 -0.79 11.78
CA CYS A 171 1.05 -0.05 12.25
C CYS A 171 0.80 0.76 13.51
N TYR A 172 1.89 1.16 14.16
CA TYR A 172 1.88 2.07 15.30
C TYR A 172 3.19 2.84 15.39
N THR A 173 3.17 3.96 16.11
CA THR A 173 4.37 4.73 16.44
C THR A 173 4.80 4.45 17.88
N ASN A 174 6.11 4.50 18.13
CA ASN A 174 6.72 4.21 19.45
C ASN A 174 6.23 5.09 20.63
N HIS A 175 5.47 6.15 20.36
CA HIS A 175 4.94 7.06 21.38
C HIS A 175 3.43 6.90 21.61
N ALA A 176 2.77 5.99 20.88
CA ALA A 176 1.42 5.53 21.22
C ALA A 176 1.49 4.45 22.33
N GLU A 177 0.41 4.30 23.10
CA GLU A 177 0.26 3.20 24.08
C GLU A 177 -0.17 1.92 23.34
N ALA A 178 0.71 1.44 22.47
CA ALA A 178 0.51 0.27 21.64
C ALA A 178 1.83 -0.48 21.45
N ASP A 179 1.73 -1.78 21.21
CA ASP A 179 2.88 -2.63 20.91
C ASP A 179 2.60 -3.63 19.78
N GLN A 180 3.56 -4.52 19.52
CA GLN A 180 3.44 -5.52 18.46
C GLN A 180 2.34 -6.56 18.75
N ASP A 181 1.99 -6.84 20.01
CA ASP A 181 0.94 -7.80 20.34
C ASP A 181 -0.44 -7.25 19.94
N ASP A 182 -0.63 -5.93 20.07
CA ASP A 182 -1.81 -5.24 19.52
C ASP A 182 -1.88 -5.38 18.00
N MET A 183 -0.73 -5.24 17.31
CA MET A 183 -0.66 -5.35 15.85
C MET A 183 -0.89 -6.78 15.35
N ASP A 184 -0.41 -7.79 16.07
CA ASP A 184 -0.65 -9.20 15.76
C ASP A 184 -2.13 -9.57 15.97
N THR A 185 -2.77 -8.99 17.00
CA THR A 185 -4.21 -9.07 17.22
C THR A 185 -4.95 -8.44 16.05
N LEU A 186 -4.58 -7.21 15.66
CA LEU A 186 -5.19 -6.47 14.55
C LEU A 186 -5.07 -7.25 13.23
N LEU A 187 -3.87 -7.75 12.91
CA LEU A 187 -3.62 -8.55 11.72
C LEU A 187 -4.55 -9.76 11.64
N THR A 188 -4.68 -10.49 12.76
CA THR A 188 -5.50 -11.69 12.81
C THR A 188 -6.98 -11.37 12.57
N VAL A 189 -7.53 -10.33 13.21
CA VAL A 189 -8.93 -9.95 13.03
C VAL A 189 -9.21 -9.38 11.62
N LEU A 190 -8.25 -8.65 11.03
CA LEU A 190 -8.35 -8.17 9.64
C LEU A 190 -8.32 -9.33 8.63
N GLY A 191 -7.48 -10.34 8.89
CA GLY A 191 -7.45 -11.56 8.09
C GLY A 191 -8.80 -12.28 8.10
N VAL A 192 -9.43 -12.41 9.28
CA VAL A 192 -10.78 -12.98 9.42
C VAL A 192 -11.84 -12.11 8.72
N ALA A 193 -11.70 -10.78 8.77
CA ALA A 193 -12.61 -9.85 8.11
C ALA A 193 -12.47 -9.83 6.57
N GLY A 194 -11.43 -10.47 6.01
CA GLY A 194 -11.19 -10.52 4.58
C GLY A 194 -10.49 -9.27 4.01
N CYS A 195 -9.59 -8.67 4.80
CA CYS A 195 -8.71 -7.59 4.34
C CYS A 195 -7.94 -7.99 3.07
N ASN A 196 -7.88 -7.09 2.08
CA ASN A 196 -7.28 -7.41 0.78
C ASN A 196 -5.76 -7.59 0.86
N TYR A 197 -5.09 -6.71 1.61
CA TYR A 197 -3.63 -6.72 1.78
C TYR A 197 -3.22 -5.96 3.05
N ILE A 198 -2.01 -6.26 3.49
CA ILE A 198 -1.27 -5.56 4.54
C ILE A 198 0.11 -5.17 3.99
N MET A 199 0.84 -4.34 4.72
CA MET A 199 2.21 -4.01 4.38
C MET A 199 3.18 -5.14 4.77
N GLY A 200 4.39 -5.09 4.22
CA GLY A 200 5.45 -6.01 4.56
C GLY A 200 6.75 -5.25 4.63
N ILE A 201 7.20 -4.96 5.85
CA ILE A 201 8.42 -4.20 6.13
C ILE A 201 9.50 -5.15 6.68
N PRO A 202 10.75 -5.06 6.20
CA PRO A 202 11.84 -5.88 6.75
C PRO A 202 11.95 -5.73 8.27
N GLY A 203 11.70 -6.82 9.01
CA GLY A 203 11.79 -6.81 10.47
C GLY A 203 10.72 -5.99 11.19
N ALA A 204 9.60 -5.65 10.53
CA ALA A 204 8.52 -4.83 11.09
C ALA A 204 8.93 -3.38 11.45
N ASP A 205 10.13 -2.93 11.08
CA ASP A 205 10.68 -1.63 11.47
C ASP A 205 10.99 -0.77 10.25
N ASP A 206 10.24 0.31 10.05
CA ASP A 206 10.55 1.29 9.03
C ASP A 206 11.50 2.35 9.59
N ILE A 207 12.79 2.15 9.34
CA ILE A 207 13.86 3.05 9.81
C ILE A 207 13.80 4.46 9.21
N MET A 208 13.06 4.65 8.10
CA MET A 208 12.97 5.92 7.40
C MET A 208 11.79 6.74 7.91
N LEU A 209 10.65 6.09 8.14
CA LEU A 209 9.43 6.70 8.64
C LEU A 209 9.32 6.70 10.16
N GLY A 210 10.09 5.87 10.86
CA GLY A 210 10.19 5.87 12.32
C GLY A 210 8.98 5.24 13.03
N TYR A 211 8.36 4.23 12.42
CA TYR A 211 7.19 3.52 12.94
C TYR A 211 7.32 2.01 12.71
N GLN A 212 6.49 1.24 13.40
CA GLN A 212 6.44 -0.22 13.30
C GLN A 212 5.22 -0.63 12.48
N SER A 213 5.39 -1.63 11.61
CA SER A 213 4.33 -2.21 10.79
C SER A 213 4.45 -3.74 10.77
N THR A 214 3.67 -4.41 9.93
CA THR A 214 3.77 -5.86 9.70
C THR A 214 5.00 -6.22 8.87
N SER A 215 5.57 -7.39 9.14
CA SER A 215 6.73 -7.95 8.47
C SER A 215 6.37 -8.94 7.35
N PHE A 216 7.38 -9.35 6.58
CA PHE A 216 7.23 -10.45 5.61
C PHE A 216 6.77 -11.76 6.26
N HIS A 217 7.14 -12.02 7.51
CA HIS A 217 6.76 -13.24 8.22
C HIS A 217 5.29 -13.21 8.63
N ASP A 218 4.74 -12.03 8.92
CA ASP A 218 3.37 -11.88 9.39
C ASP A 218 2.37 -12.18 8.26
N ALA A 219 2.72 -11.79 7.04
CA ALA A 219 1.97 -12.20 5.85
C ALA A 219 1.96 -13.74 5.64
N LEU A 220 3.04 -14.44 6.02
CA LEU A 220 3.09 -15.91 5.95
C LEU A 220 2.29 -16.55 7.09
N TYR A 221 2.38 -15.98 8.30
CA TYR A 221 1.62 -16.40 9.48
C TYR A 221 0.12 -16.36 9.19
N VAL A 222 -0.42 -15.19 8.79
CA VAL A 222 -1.86 -15.01 8.62
C VAL A 222 -2.41 -15.90 7.51
N ARG A 223 -1.65 -16.06 6.41
CA ARG A 223 -2.01 -16.98 5.33
C ARG A 223 -2.07 -18.42 5.80
N ARG A 224 -1.08 -18.86 6.58
CA ARG A 224 -1.01 -20.24 7.08
C ARG A 224 -2.14 -20.55 8.06
N VAL A 225 -2.42 -19.66 9.00
CA VAL A 225 -3.43 -19.88 10.05
C VAL A 225 -4.84 -19.84 9.47
N LEU A 226 -5.10 -18.96 8.49
CA LEU A 226 -6.42 -18.79 7.88
C LEU A 226 -6.61 -19.58 6.57
N GLY A 227 -5.58 -20.32 6.11
CA GLY A 227 -5.63 -21.08 4.86
C GLY A 227 -5.73 -20.19 3.60
N LEU A 228 -5.24 -18.95 3.67
CA LEU A 228 -5.27 -17.98 2.57
C LEU A 228 -4.08 -18.19 1.63
N ARG A 229 -4.21 -17.68 0.40
CA ARG A 229 -3.18 -17.73 -0.64
C ARG A 229 -2.88 -16.34 -1.18
N PRO A 230 -1.68 -16.12 -1.76
CA PRO A 230 -1.43 -14.93 -2.58
C PRO A 230 -2.38 -14.88 -3.79
N ALA A 231 -2.35 -13.76 -4.53
CA ALA A 231 -3.03 -13.67 -5.82
C ALA A 231 -2.64 -14.86 -6.73
N PRO A 232 -3.57 -15.44 -7.50
CA PRO A 232 -3.34 -16.70 -8.22
C PRO A 232 -2.10 -16.70 -9.12
N GLU A 233 -1.87 -15.60 -9.83
CA GLU A 233 -0.74 -15.40 -10.73
C GLU A 233 0.58 -15.39 -9.95
N PHE A 234 0.61 -14.68 -8.82
CA PHE A 234 1.78 -14.63 -7.95
C PHE A 234 2.02 -15.97 -7.24
N ALA A 235 0.97 -16.69 -6.83
CA ALA A 235 1.09 -18.02 -6.26
C ALA A 235 1.68 -19.04 -7.25
N ALA A 236 1.25 -18.99 -8.52
CA ALA A 236 1.83 -19.81 -9.58
C ALA A 236 3.31 -19.47 -9.82
N TRP A 237 3.66 -18.19 -9.84
CA TRP A 237 5.04 -17.74 -9.95
C TRP A 237 5.90 -18.21 -8.78
N LEU A 238 5.43 -18.08 -7.53
CA LEU A 238 6.14 -18.56 -6.34
C LEU A 238 6.43 -20.06 -6.39
N ALA A 239 5.48 -20.86 -6.88
CA ALA A 239 5.68 -22.30 -7.08
C ALA A 239 6.70 -22.58 -8.19
N GLN A 240 6.62 -21.88 -9.33
CA GLN A 240 7.56 -22.02 -10.45
C GLN A 240 9.00 -21.64 -10.05
N GLN A 241 9.17 -20.66 -9.17
CA GLN A 241 10.47 -20.26 -8.64
C GLN A 241 10.98 -21.18 -7.51
N GLY A 242 10.20 -22.16 -7.07
CA GLY A 242 10.56 -23.05 -5.96
C GLY A 242 10.63 -22.33 -4.61
N ILE A 243 9.86 -21.24 -4.45
CA ILE A 243 9.72 -20.54 -3.16
C ILE A 243 8.64 -21.24 -2.33
N PHE A 244 7.54 -21.65 -2.97
CA PHE A 244 6.40 -22.30 -2.33
C PHE A 244 6.18 -23.69 -2.92
N ASP A 245 5.65 -24.61 -2.12
CA ASP A 245 5.15 -25.90 -2.61
C ASP A 245 3.73 -25.77 -3.19
N GLU A 246 3.20 -26.86 -3.76
CA GLU A 246 1.84 -26.92 -4.33
C GLU A 246 0.73 -26.66 -3.28
N ASN A 247 1.05 -26.84 -1.99
CA ASN A 247 0.15 -26.60 -0.86
C ASN A 247 0.24 -25.15 -0.34
N GLY A 248 1.09 -24.30 -0.94
CA GLY A 248 1.28 -22.90 -0.56
C GLY A 248 2.20 -22.72 0.65
N ARG A 249 3.03 -23.71 1.00
CA ARG A 249 4.00 -23.61 2.09
C ARG A 249 5.33 -23.15 1.56
N GLN A 250 5.96 -22.21 2.27
CA GLN A 250 7.30 -21.75 1.94
C GLN A 250 8.31 -22.91 2.07
N LEU A 251 9.13 -23.08 1.04
CA LEU A 251 10.23 -24.03 1.00
C LEU A 251 11.48 -23.44 1.68
N PRO A 252 12.35 -24.26 2.30
CA PRO A 252 13.62 -23.79 2.84
C PRO A 252 14.47 -23.13 1.76
N ALA A 253 15.26 -22.12 2.13
CA ALA A 253 16.16 -21.42 1.19
C ALA A 253 17.12 -22.38 0.46
N SER A 254 17.54 -23.48 1.11
CA SER A 254 18.37 -24.53 0.50
C SER A 254 17.69 -25.29 -0.63
N ALA A 255 16.36 -25.25 -0.71
CA ALA A 255 15.56 -25.87 -1.76
C ALA A 255 15.26 -24.91 -2.93
N MET A 256 15.54 -23.61 -2.79
CA MET A 256 15.40 -22.66 -3.89
C MET A 256 16.45 -23.00 -4.95
N ALA A 257 16.01 -23.59 -6.06
CA ALA A 257 16.84 -23.72 -7.25
C ALA A 257 17.38 -22.33 -7.61
N GLY A 258 18.68 -22.20 -7.90
CA GLY A 258 19.44 -20.95 -8.03
C GLY A 258 19.03 -19.96 -9.15
N ARG A 259 17.72 -19.75 -9.35
CA ARG A 259 17.11 -18.87 -10.35
C ARG A 259 17.08 -17.41 -9.92
N LEU A 260 17.20 -17.11 -8.62
CA LEU A 260 17.18 -15.74 -8.07
C LEU A 260 18.58 -15.19 -7.72
N GLY A 261 19.67 -15.85 -8.15
CA GLY A 261 21.03 -15.53 -7.72
C GLY A 261 21.74 -14.39 -8.46
N GLY A 262 21.13 -13.77 -9.46
CA GLY A 262 21.76 -12.73 -10.29
C GLY A 262 21.10 -11.37 -10.10
N LEU A 263 21.63 -10.51 -9.23
CA LEU A 263 21.28 -9.09 -9.24
C LEU A 263 21.51 -8.52 -10.65
N PRO A 264 20.64 -7.64 -11.17
CA PRO A 264 20.83 -7.05 -12.49
C PRO A 264 22.23 -6.42 -12.60
N ALA A 265 22.91 -6.69 -13.71
CA ALA A 265 24.18 -6.04 -14.02
C ALA A 265 23.94 -4.52 -13.95
N THR A 266 24.73 -3.87 -13.11
CA THR A 266 24.70 -2.44 -12.78
C THR A 266 24.18 -1.57 -13.93
N PHE A 267 23.10 -0.83 -13.67
CA PHE A 267 22.63 0.25 -14.54
C PHE A 267 23.78 1.24 -14.78
N SER A 268 24.20 1.38 -16.04
CA SER A 268 24.99 2.55 -16.45
C SER A 268 24.03 3.72 -16.71
N PRO A 269 24.37 4.94 -16.27
CA PRO A 269 23.51 6.12 -16.36
C PRO A 269 23.22 6.55 -17.81
#